data_AF-A0A1H7H4Q2-F1
#
_entry.id   AF-A0A1H7H4Q2-F1
#
_cell.length_a   1.000
_cell.length_b   1.000
_cell.length_c   1.000
_cell.angle_alpha   90.00
_cell.angle_beta   90.00
_cell.angle_gamma   90.00
#
_symmetry.space_group_name_H-M   'P 1'
#
loop_
_entity.id
_entity.type
_entity.pdbx_description
1 polymer ?
#
loop_
_entity_poly.entity_id
_entity_poly.type
_entity_poly.pdbx_seq_one_letter_code
_entity_poly.pdbx_strand_id
1 'polypeptide(L)'
;MPQIIFLPNEELCPDGAVVQAEKGESVLDVALKNDIGVEHACEKVCACTTCHMIIREGFDSIAESDELEDDMLDKAWGLEPESRLSCQALVGDEDLVVEIPKYTVNMVSENH
;
A
#
# COMPACT_ATOMS: atom_id res chain seq x y z
N MET A 1 -9.12 15.93 -7.51
CA MET A 1 -8.00 15.04 -7.19
C MET A 1 -8.29 14.54 -5.79
N PRO A 2 -8.53 13.23 -5.62
CA PRO A 2 -8.67 12.67 -4.29
C PRO A 2 -7.38 12.85 -3.48
N GLN A 3 -7.52 12.77 -2.17
CA GLN A 3 -6.43 12.83 -1.21
C GLN A 3 -6.13 11.43 -0.69
N ILE A 4 -4.85 11.17 -0.41
CA ILE A 4 -4.45 10.01 0.41
C ILE A 4 -3.91 10.54 1.73
N ILE A 5 -4.47 10.04 2.81
CA ILE A 5 -4.04 10.30 4.18
C ILE A 5 -3.26 9.06 4.63
N PHE A 6 -1.94 9.16 4.65
CA PHE A 6 -1.08 8.15 5.26
C PHE A 6 -1.07 8.38 6.77
N LEU A 7 -1.52 7.37 7.52
CA LEU A 7 -1.46 7.41 8.98
C LEU A 7 -0.01 7.41 9.49
N PRO A 8 0.25 7.98 10.68
CA PRO A 8 1.58 7.96 11.28
C PRO A 8 2.17 6.55 11.36
N ASN A 9 3.41 6.41 10.88
CA ASN A 9 4.20 5.20 10.94
C ASN A 9 5.62 5.55 11.42
N GLU A 10 6.08 4.92 12.50
CA GLU A 10 7.33 5.27 13.19
C GLU A 10 8.58 5.28 12.29
N GLU A 11 8.62 4.45 11.26
CA GLU A 11 9.81 4.26 10.41
C GLU A 11 9.72 5.04 9.10
N LEU A 12 8.55 5.01 8.44
CA LEU A 12 8.39 5.48 7.07
C LEU A 12 7.65 6.82 6.96
N CYS A 13 6.81 7.16 7.94
CA CYS A 13 6.01 8.38 7.91
C CYS A 13 5.66 8.85 9.33
N PRO A 14 6.63 9.31 10.15
CA PRO A 14 6.44 9.48 11.60
C PRO A 14 5.29 10.40 12.01
N ASP A 15 5.06 11.46 11.22
CA ASP A 15 4.00 12.45 11.47
C ASP A 15 2.71 12.17 10.68
N GLY A 16 2.69 11.09 9.89
CA GLY A 16 1.70 10.88 8.83
C GLY A 16 1.87 11.88 7.68
N ALA A 17 1.04 11.75 6.65
CA ALA A 17 1.05 12.66 5.51
C ALA A 17 -0.33 12.78 4.88
N VAL A 18 -0.63 13.97 4.35
CA VAL A 18 -1.81 14.19 3.52
C VAL A 18 -1.32 14.67 2.16
N VAL A 19 -1.57 13.89 1.13
CA VAL A 19 -1.02 14.11 -0.21
C VAL A 19 -2.12 14.07 -1.26
N GLN A 20 -1.88 14.72 -2.39
CA GLN A 20 -2.79 14.68 -3.54
C GLN A 20 -2.47 13.47 -4.41
N ALA A 21 -3.50 12.83 -4.94
CA ALA A 21 -3.38 11.73 -5.89
C ALA A 21 -4.22 11.99 -7.14
N GLU A 22 -3.75 11.48 -8.27
CA GLU A 22 -4.53 11.39 -9.50
C GLU A 22 -5.24 10.03 -9.56
N LYS A 23 -6.46 10.04 -10.10
CA LYS A 23 -7.21 8.81 -10.36
C LYS A 23 -6.39 7.89 -11.27
N GLY A 24 -6.30 6.62 -10.89
CA GLY A 24 -5.56 5.60 -11.62
C GLY A 24 -4.07 5.51 -11.26
N GLU A 25 -3.54 6.38 -10.39
CA GLU A 25 -2.24 6.15 -9.77
C GLU A 25 -2.33 5.02 -8.75
N SER A 26 -1.27 4.22 -8.61
CA SER A 26 -1.20 3.27 -7.51
C SER A 26 -0.94 3.99 -6.17
N VAL A 27 -1.51 3.49 -5.08
CA VAL A 27 -1.25 4.02 -3.72
C VAL A 27 0.25 4.01 -3.42
N LEU A 28 0.99 2.99 -3.90
CA LEU A 28 2.44 2.92 -3.78
C LEU A 28 3.14 4.06 -4.52
N ASP A 29 2.77 4.36 -5.76
CA ASP A 29 3.40 5.43 -6.53
C ASP A 29 3.18 6.79 -5.86
N VAL A 30 1.98 7.02 -5.31
CA VAL A 30 1.67 8.23 -4.55
C VAL A 30 2.54 8.31 -3.29
N ALA A 31 2.70 7.20 -2.55
CA ALA A 31 3.59 7.15 -1.37
C ALA A 31 5.04 7.51 -1.73
N LEU A 32 5.60 6.85 -2.76
CA LEU A 32 6.99 7.04 -3.19
C LEU A 32 7.26 8.45 -3.72
N LYS A 33 6.31 9.06 -4.44
CA LYS A 33 6.42 10.45 -4.92
C LYS A 33 6.47 11.48 -3.80
N ASN A 34 6.00 11.11 -2.61
CA ASN A 34 5.95 11.96 -1.43
C ASN A 34 6.96 11.50 -0.36
N ASP A 35 8.06 10.85 -0.79
CA ASP A 35 9.18 10.43 0.05
C ASP A 35 8.84 9.42 1.16
N ILE A 36 7.71 8.70 1.03
CA ILE A 36 7.35 7.60 1.93
C ILE A 36 7.96 6.32 1.36
N GLY A 37 9.12 5.93 1.89
CA GLY A 37 10.01 4.89 1.37
C GLY A 37 9.53 3.44 1.55
N VAL A 38 8.32 3.13 1.09
CA VAL A 38 7.72 1.79 1.17
C VAL A 38 8.47 0.82 0.27
N GLU A 39 8.83 -0.34 0.81
CA GLU A 39 9.54 -1.37 0.06
C GLU A 39 8.66 -1.99 -1.04
N HIS A 40 9.28 -2.34 -2.16
CA HIS A 40 8.60 -2.87 -3.34
C HIS A 40 9.50 -3.86 -4.09
N ALA A 41 9.91 -4.92 -3.39
CA ALA A 41 10.97 -5.85 -3.80
C ALA A 41 10.76 -6.52 -5.17
N CYS A 42 9.50 -6.78 -5.55
CA CYS A 42 9.18 -7.36 -6.87
C CYS A 42 9.08 -6.33 -8.01
N GLU A 43 9.42 -5.06 -7.76
CA GLU A 43 9.28 -3.98 -8.76
C GLU A 43 7.83 -3.80 -9.25
N LYS A 44 6.86 -3.91 -8.33
CA LYS A 44 5.43 -3.58 -8.55
C LYS A 44 4.66 -4.56 -9.45
N VAL A 45 5.14 -5.80 -9.59
CA VAL A 45 4.54 -6.82 -10.47
C VAL A 45 3.69 -7.87 -9.74
N CYS A 46 3.11 -7.53 -8.57
CA CYS A 46 2.25 -8.43 -7.79
C CYS A 46 2.92 -9.78 -7.42
N ALA A 47 4.19 -9.75 -7.02
CA ALA A 47 4.97 -10.97 -6.72
C ALA A 47 5.71 -10.93 -5.36
N CYS A 48 5.37 -9.98 -4.49
CA CYS A 48 5.84 -9.92 -3.10
C CYS A 48 4.79 -9.25 -2.21
N THR A 49 5.01 -9.20 -0.90
CA THR A 49 4.12 -8.54 0.07
C THR A 49 4.76 -7.31 0.73
N THR A 50 5.92 -6.87 0.25
CA THR A 50 6.67 -5.75 0.84
C THR A 50 5.96 -4.39 0.74
N CYS A 51 5.06 -4.26 -0.24
CA CYS A 51 4.22 -3.07 -0.43
C CYS A 51 2.84 -3.17 0.23
N HIS A 52 2.62 -4.15 1.12
CA HIS A 52 1.34 -4.33 1.81
C HIS A 52 0.97 -3.06 2.59
N MET A 53 -0.28 -2.62 2.42
CA MET A 53 -0.91 -1.53 3.15
C MET A 53 -2.35 -1.88 3.47
N ILE A 54 -2.96 -1.17 4.41
CA ILE A 54 -4.36 -1.36 4.81
C ILE A 54 -5.13 -0.08 4.50
N ILE A 55 -6.19 -0.19 3.70
CA ILE A 55 -7.02 0.95 3.30
C ILE A 55 -8.14 1.11 4.33
N ARG A 56 -7.91 1.94 5.35
CA ARG A 56 -8.81 2.14 6.49
C ARG A 56 -10.11 2.85 6.10
N GLU A 57 -10.04 3.75 5.12
CA GLU A 57 -11.21 4.44 4.56
C GLU A 57 -11.09 4.54 3.03
N GLY A 58 -12.24 4.45 2.33
CA GLY A 58 -12.29 4.51 0.87
C GLY A 58 -11.99 3.18 0.15
N PHE A 59 -11.89 2.06 0.87
CA PHE A 59 -11.61 0.74 0.28
C PHE A 59 -12.62 0.33 -0.81
N ASP A 60 -13.91 0.61 -0.62
CA ASP A 60 -14.94 0.27 -1.62
C ASP A 60 -14.86 1.12 -2.90
N SER A 61 -14.04 2.20 -2.91
CA SER A 61 -13.87 3.08 -4.07
C SER A 61 -12.78 2.62 -5.05
N ILE A 62 -11.94 1.66 -4.64
CA ILE A 62 -10.88 1.07 -5.45
C ILE A 62 -11.34 -0.26 -6.03
N ALA A 63 -10.73 -0.68 -7.15
CA ALA A 63 -11.08 -1.96 -7.77
C ALA A 63 -10.76 -3.14 -6.81
N GLU A 64 -11.61 -4.16 -6.78
CA GLU A 64 -11.38 -5.40 -6.03
C GLU A 64 -10.00 -6.00 -6.39
N SER A 65 -9.36 -6.67 -5.44
CA SER A 65 -8.16 -7.46 -5.70
C SER A 65 -8.47 -8.59 -6.68
N ASP A 66 -7.46 -8.97 -7.46
CA ASP A 66 -7.54 -10.17 -8.30
C ASP A 66 -7.02 -11.41 -7.55
N GLU A 67 -7.21 -12.59 -8.16
CA GLU A 67 -6.78 -13.86 -7.55
C GLU A 67 -5.27 -13.88 -7.24
N LEU A 68 -4.45 -13.21 -8.05
CA LEU A 68 -3.00 -13.18 -7.83
C LEU A 68 -2.63 -12.29 -6.64
N GLU A 69 -3.29 -11.14 -6.51
CA GLU A 69 -3.14 -10.26 -5.35
C GLU A 69 -3.57 -10.97 -4.07
N ASP A 70 -4.71 -11.67 -4.08
CA ASP A 70 -5.20 -12.44 -2.93
C ASP A 70 -4.21 -13.54 -2.51
N ASP A 71 -3.69 -14.32 -3.47
CA ASP A 71 -2.66 -15.36 -3.26
C ASP A 71 -1.37 -14.81 -2.64
N MET A 72 -1.07 -13.53 -2.88
CA MET A 72 0.07 -12.86 -2.28
C MET A 72 -0.27 -12.29 -0.90
N LEU A 73 -1.45 -11.70 -0.73
CA LEU A 73 -1.94 -11.17 0.54
C LEU A 73 -2.04 -12.24 1.64
N ASP A 74 -2.35 -13.49 1.28
CA ASP A 74 -2.29 -14.65 2.18
C ASP A 74 -0.92 -14.86 2.85
N LYS A 75 0.15 -14.31 2.27
CA LYS A 75 1.53 -14.38 2.77
C LYS A 75 1.96 -13.10 3.49
N ALA A 76 1.09 -12.09 3.56
CA ALA A 76 1.37 -10.82 4.21
C ALA A 76 1.33 -10.97 5.73
N TRP A 77 2.17 -10.19 6.42
CA TRP A 77 2.09 -10.09 7.87
C TRP A 77 0.95 -9.15 8.25
N GLY A 78 0.13 -9.53 9.24
CA GLY A 78 -0.96 -8.67 9.71
C GLY A 78 -2.04 -8.45 8.66
N LEU A 79 -2.40 -9.49 7.89
CA LEU A 79 -3.49 -9.43 6.93
C LEU A 79 -4.82 -9.06 7.60
N GLU A 80 -5.52 -8.11 7.00
CA GLU A 80 -6.83 -7.59 7.40
C GLU A 80 -7.78 -7.53 6.18
N PRO A 81 -9.11 -7.48 6.36
CA PRO A 81 -10.07 -7.45 5.25
C PRO A 81 -9.83 -6.32 4.24
N GLU A 82 -9.40 -5.15 4.70
CA GLU A 82 -9.10 -3.99 3.82
C GLU A 82 -7.63 -3.93 3.39
N SER A 83 -6.89 -5.03 3.52
CA SER A 83 -5.50 -5.11 3.06
C SER A 83 -5.40 -5.13 1.54
N ARG A 84 -4.40 -4.43 1.02
CA ARG A 84 -4.06 -4.42 -0.40
C ARG A 84 -2.55 -4.44 -0.61
N LEU A 85 -2.12 -4.95 -1.75
CA LEU A 85 -0.81 -4.64 -2.28
C LEU A 85 -0.89 -3.23 -2.87
N SER A 86 -0.24 -2.26 -2.23
CA SER A 86 -0.37 -0.84 -2.62
C SER A 86 0.08 -0.55 -4.06
N CYS A 87 0.88 -1.42 -4.67
CA CYS A 87 1.23 -1.36 -6.09
C CYS A 87 0.07 -1.72 -7.05
N GLN A 88 -0.93 -2.48 -6.59
CA GLN A 88 -2.11 -2.89 -7.36
C GLN A 88 -3.36 -2.07 -6.99
N ALA A 89 -3.40 -1.48 -5.79
CA ALA A 89 -4.47 -0.58 -5.37
C ALA A 89 -4.41 0.75 -6.15
N LEU A 90 -5.29 0.91 -7.13
CA LEU A 90 -5.41 2.13 -7.94
C LEU A 90 -6.40 3.11 -7.31
N VAL A 91 -6.02 4.37 -7.20
CA VAL A 91 -6.83 5.44 -6.64
C VAL A 91 -8.09 5.67 -7.49
N GLY A 92 -9.25 5.65 -6.83
CA GLY A 92 -10.56 5.90 -7.43
C GLY A 92 -10.94 7.38 -7.49
N ASP A 93 -12.22 7.67 -7.25
CA ASP A 93 -12.76 9.04 -7.19
C ASP A 93 -12.90 9.58 -5.76
N GLU A 94 -12.65 8.74 -4.75
CA GLU A 94 -12.79 9.06 -3.32
C GLU A 94 -11.44 9.18 -2.62
N ASP A 95 -11.42 9.91 -1.51
CA ASP A 95 -10.25 10.04 -0.66
C ASP A 95 -9.98 8.71 0.07
N LEU A 96 -8.71 8.42 0.32
CA LEU A 96 -8.27 7.21 1.02
C LEU A 96 -7.60 7.55 2.35
N VAL A 97 -7.85 6.73 3.37
CA VAL A 97 -7.01 6.68 4.58
C VAL A 97 -6.24 5.38 4.55
N VAL A 98 -4.92 5.45 4.64
CA VAL A 98 -4.01 4.33 4.42
C VAL A 98 -3.10 4.15 5.62
N GLU A 99 -3.05 2.93 6.12
CA GLU A 99 -2.11 2.51 7.17
C GLU A 99 -0.97 1.69 6.56
N ILE A 100 0.25 2.03 6.96
CA ILE A 100 1.45 1.24 6.67
C ILE A 100 1.66 0.27 7.84
N PRO A 101 1.60 -1.05 7.61
CA PRO A 101 1.82 -2.05 8.65
C PRO A 101 3.16 -1.86 9.35
N LYS A 102 3.23 -2.27 10.62
CA LYS A 102 4.46 -2.17 11.40
C LYS A 102 5.60 -3.04 10.84
N TYR A 103 5.27 -4.16 10.21
CA TYR A 103 6.22 -5.10 9.63
C TYR A 103 5.72 -5.61 8.29
N THR A 104 6.63 -5.86 7.36
CA THR A 104 6.35 -6.55 6.10
C THR A 104 7.29 -7.74 5.94
N VAL A 105 6.87 -8.73 5.15
CA VAL A 105 7.69 -9.92 4.86
C VAL A 105 8.42 -9.70 3.55
N ASN A 106 9.73 -9.53 3.60
CA ASN A 106 10.57 -9.60 2.40
C ASN A 106 11.21 -10.99 2.28
N MET A 107 10.64 -11.84 1.43
CA MET A 107 11.15 -13.20 1.17
C MET A 107 12.45 -13.23 0.33
N VAL A 108 12.83 -12.10 -0.28
CA VAL A 108 14.01 -11.96 -1.15
C VAL A 108 15.17 -11.27 -0.41
N SER A 109 14.92 -10.72 0.78
CA SER A 109 15.94 -10.08 1.60
C SER A 109 17.00 -11.09 2.05
N GLU A 110 18.14 -11.12 1.35
CA GLU A 110 19.36 -11.79 1.80
C GLU A 110 20.10 -10.88 2.80
N ASN A 111 19.61 -10.82 4.04
CA ASN A 111 20.42 -10.28 5.13
C ASN A 111 21.54 -11.28 5.43
N HIS A 112 22.74 -11.03 4.88
CA HIS A 112 24.01 -11.61 5.31
C HIS A 112 24.66 -10.77 6.41
#